data_AF-A0ABD6T5E5-F1
#
_entry.id   AF-A0ABD6T5E5-F1
#
_cell.length_a   1.000
_cell.length_b   1.000
_cell.length_c   1.000
_cell.angle_alpha   90.00
_cell.angle_beta   90.00
_cell.angle_gamma   90.00
#
_symmetry.space_group_name_H-M   'P 1'
#
loop_
_entity.id
_entity.type
_entity.pdbx_description
1 polymer ?
#
loop_
_entity_poly.entity_id
_entity_poly.type
_entity_poly.pdbx_seq_one_letter_code
_entity_poly.pdbx_strand_id
1 'polypeptide(L)' 'KYLNNIVEQDHRFIKKRVRSMLGLKSFHTATSIISGIEAMHMVKKEQIDLRDQSVQNQKEFIHRLFGLTA' A
#
# COMPACT_ATOMS: atom_id res chain seq x y z
N LYS A 1 -1.27 -24.48 6.14
CA LYS A 1 -2.53 -24.05 5.47
C LYS A 1 -2.89 -22.57 5.72
N TYR A 2 -2.48 -21.96 6.85
CA TYR A 2 -2.80 -20.56 7.20
C TYR A 2 -2.00 -19.49 6.44
N LEU A 3 -0.73 -19.77 6.11
CA LEU A 3 0.11 -18.86 5.32
C LEU A 3 -0.49 -18.53 3.95
N ASN A 4 -1.05 -19.55 3.27
CA ASN A 4 -1.72 -19.32 1.99
C ASN A 4 -2.93 -18.41 2.12
N ASN A 5 -3.68 -18.48 3.21
CA ASN A 5 -4.86 -17.63 3.38
C ASN A 5 -4.49 -16.15 3.58
N ILE A 6 -3.36 -15.86 4.25
CA ILE A 6 -2.87 -14.49 4.43
C ILE A 6 -2.41 -13.91 3.08
N VAL A 7 -1.62 -14.68 2.33
CA VAL A 7 -1.11 -14.27 1.01
C VAL A 7 -2.27 -14.05 0.02
N GLU A 8 -3.23 -14.98 -0.03
CA GLU A 8 -4.41 -14.87 -0.90
C GLU A 8 -5.31 -13.68 -0.53
N GLN A 9 -5.44 -13.37 0.76
CA GLN A 9 -6.20 -12.20 1.22
C GLN A 9 -5.55 -10.88 0.81
N ASP A 10 -4.23 -10.78 0.94
CA ASP A 10 -3.51 -9.57 0.57
C ASP A 10 -3.59 -9.32 -0.94
N HIS A 11 -3.38 -10.37 -1.74
CA HIS A 11 -3.57 -10.33 -3.19
C HIS A 11 -5.02 -9.97 -3.59
N ARG A 12 -6.03 -10.47 -2.86
CA ARG A 12 -7.44 -10.16 -3.14
C ARG A 12 -7.73 -8.67 -3.00
N PHE A 13 -7.15 -7.99 -2.01
CA PHE A 13 -7.33 -6.55 -1.81
C PHE A 13 -6.74 -5.76 -2.98
N ILE A 14 -5.52 -6.07 -3.38
CA ILE A 14 -4.83 -5.42 -4.52
C ILE A 14 -5.62 -5.64 -5.81
N LYS A 15 -6.03 -6.88 -6.10
CA LYS A 15 -6.84 -7.21 -7.30
C LYS A 15 -8.16 -6.45 -7.32
N LYS A 16 -8.84 -6.29 -6.17
CA LYS A 16 -10.09 -5.54 -6.08
C LYS A 16 -9.90 -4.07 -6.46
N ARG A 17 -8.82 -3.43 -5.98
CA ARG A 17 -8.49 -2.03 -6.31
C ARG A 17 -8.10 -1.88 -7.78
N VAL A 18 -7.21 -2.73 -8.27
CA VAL A 18 -6.77 -2.70 -9.68
C VAL A 18 -7.94 -2.94 -10.63
N ARG A 19 -8.88 -3.83 -10.31
CA ARG A 19 -10.08 -4.08 -11.14
C ARG A 19 -10.97 -2.84 -11.34
N SER A 20 -11.00 -1.91 -10.39
CA SER A 20 -11.74 -0.66 -10.52
C SER A 20 -11.03 0.39 -11.38
N MET A 21 -9.75 0.19 -11.68
CA MET A 21 -8.96 1.04 -12.57
C MET A 21 -9.14 0.49 -13.99
N LEU A 22 -9.41 1.35 -14.99
CA LEU A 22 -9.63 0.98 -16.40
C LEU A 22 -8.35 0.44 -17.11
N GLY A 23 -7.54 -0.34 -16.40
CA GLY A 23 -6.22 -0.80 -16.80
C GLY A 23 -5.10 0.15 -16.39
N LEU A 24 -3.90 -0.42 -16.21
CA LEU A 24 -2.66 0.32 -15.98
C LEU A 24 -1.93 0.41 -17.33
N LYS A 25 -1.65 1.63 -17.79
CA LYS A 25 -1.15 1.87 -19.16
C LYS A 25 0.32 1.51 -19.37
N SER A 26 1.11 1.40 -18.29
CA SER A 26 2.52 1.03 -18.35
C SER A 26 2.94 0.23 -17.11
N PHE A 27 3.99 -0.58 -17.23
CA PHE A 27 4.56 -1.30 -16.10
C PHE A 27 5.07 -0.37 -15.01
N HIS A 28 5.72 0.74 -15.39
CA HIS A 28 6.20 1.74 -14.44
C HIS A 28 5.04 2.33 -13.61
N THR A 29 3.97 2.74 -14.30
CA THR A 29 2.75 3.24 -13.63
C THR A 29 2.10 2.17 -12.77
N ALA A 30 2.10 0.91 -13.23
CA ALA A 30 1.54 -0.20 -12.47
C ALA A 30 2.30 -0.44 -11.17
N THR A 31 3.63 -0.45 -11.22
CA THR A 31 4.48 -0.59 -10.03
C THR A 31 4.22 0.52 -9.02
N SER A 32 4.23 1.78 -9.45
CA SER A 32 3.98 2.91 -8.54
C SER A 32 2.58 2.84 -7.90
N ILE A 33 1.55 2.46 -8.67
CA ILE A 33 0.19 2.35 -8.15
C ILE A 33 0.07 1.20 -7.15
N ILE A 34 0.62 0.03 -7.45
CA ILE A 34 0.57 -1.13 -6.56
C ILE A 34 1.33 -0.81 -5.26
N SER A 35 2.52 -0.22 -5.33
CA SER A 35 3.28 0.22 -4.16
C SER A 35 2.51 1.24 -3.31
N GLY A 36 1.78 2.17 -3.93
CA GLY A 36 0.90 3.11 -3.22
C GLY A 36 -0.27 2.42 -2.51
N ILE A 37 -0.90 1.44 -3.16
CA ILE A 37 -2.00 0.65 -2.58
C ILE A 37 -1.51 -0.15 -1.37
N GLU A 38 -0.32 -0.75 -1.47
CA GLU A 38 0.32 -1.52 -0.40
C GLU A 38 0.70 -0.63 0.78
N ALA A 39 1.33 0.52 0.54
CA ALA A 39 1.68 1.51 1.57
C ALA A 39 0.44 1.95 2.37
N MET A 40 -0.65 2.30 1.68
CA MET A 40 -1.90 2.69 2.34
C MET A 40 -2.54 1.52 3.11
N HIS A 41 -2.36 0.29 2.64
CA HIS A 41 -2.84 -0.89 3.34
C HIS A 41 -2.06 -1.17 4.62
N MET A 42 -0.73 -1.00 4.61
CA MET A 42 0.12 -1.12 5.80
C MET A 42 -0.24 -0.08 6.87
N VAL A 43 -0.46 1.18 6.46
CA VAL A 43 -0.92 2.26 7.35
C VAL A 43 -2.28 1.91 7.96
N LYS A 44 -3.23 1.44 7.14
CA LYS A 44 -4.58 1.07 7.62
C LYS A 44 -4.58 -0.11 8.58
N LYS A 45 -3.67 -1.06 8.43
CA LYS A 45 -3.53 -2.23 9.31
C LYS A 45 -2.78 -1.92 10.60
N GLU A 46 -2.31 -0.68 10.80
CA GLU A 46 -1.47 -0.29 11.94
C GLU A 46 -0.23 -1.17 12.07
N GLN A 47 0.23 -1.77 10.96
CA GLN A 47 1.42 -2.63 10.93
C GLN A 47 2.71 -1.83 11.14
N ILE A 48 2.60 -0.51 11.11
CA ILE A 48 3.68 0.42 11.31
C ILE A 48 3.52 0.90 12.74
N ASP A 49 4.52 0.61 13.59
CA ASP A 49 4.64 1.15 14.95
C ASP A 49 4.97 2.65 14.90
N LEU A 50 4.07 3.42 14.30
CA LEU A 50 4.06 4.86 14.42
C LEU A 50 3.51 5.11 15.83
N ARG A 51 4.44 5.32 16.77
CA ARG A 51 4.18 5.57 18.21
C ARG A 51 2.99 6.50 18.49
N ASP A 52 2.66 7.36 17.54
CA ASP A 52 1.36 8.00 17.38
C ASP A 52 0.84 7.76 15.96
N GLN A 53 -0.40 7.28 15.80
CA GLN A 53 -1.06 7.19 14.49
C GLN A 53 -1.51 8.56 13.95
N SER A 54 -0.81 9.62 14.37
CA SER A 54 -1.01 10.97 13.88
C SER A 54 -0.90 11.00 12.35
N VAL A 55 -1.78 11.78 11.71
CA VAL A 55 -1.74 12.06 10.27
C VAL A 55 -0.35 12.55 9.84
N GLN A 56 0.38 13.23 10.73
CA GLN A 56 1.76 13.68 10.46
C GLN A 56 2.75 12.53 10.34
N ASN A 57 2.63 11.51 11.20
CA ASN A 57 3.51 10.34 11.17
C ASN A 57 3.21 9.46 9.95
N GLN A 58 1.93 9.36 9.57
CA GLN A 58 1.53 8.69 8.31
C GLN A 58 2.09 9.42 7.09
N LYS A 59 2.02 10.76 7.09
CA LYS A 59 2.62 11.61 6.05
C LYS A 59 4.13 11.36 5.98
N GLU A 60 4.83 11.44 7.11
CA GLU A 60 6.28 11.22 7.16
C GLU A 60 6.69 9.83 6.67
N PHE A 61 5.92 8.79 7.03
CA PHE A 61 6.12 7.44 6.54
C PHE A 61 6.00 7.37 5.01
N ILE A 62 4.97 7.97 4.41
CA ILE A 62 4.78 8.02 2.96
C ILE A 62 5.95 8.77 2.29
N HIS A 63 6.39 9.88 2.86
CA HIS A 63 7.56 10.62 2.35
C HIS A 63 8.83 9.77 2.38
N ARG A 64 9.10 9.07 3.49
CA ARG A 64 10.26 8.18 3.63
C ARG A 64 10.18 6.98 2.67
N LEU A 65 9.01 6.37 2.52
CA LEU A 65 8.80 5.19 1.67
C LEU A 65 9.01 5.49 0.18
N PHE A 66 8.55 6.66 -0.27
CA PHE A 66 8.65 7.06 -1.67
C PHE A 66 9.84 8.00 -1.95
N GLY A 67 10.68 8.29 -0.95
CA GLY A 67 11.82 9.21 -1.09
C GLY A 67 11.41 10.63 -1.49
N LEU A 68 10.19 11.06 -1.14
CA LEU A 68 9.68 12.38 -1.46
C LEU A 68 10.28 13.37 -0.45
N THR A 69 11.18 14.24 -0.89
CA THR A 69 11.69 15.35 -0.07
C THR A 69 10.50 16.19 0.42
N ALA A 70 10.34 16.28 1.74
CA ALA A 70 9.26 16.99 2.41
C ALA A 70 9.40 18.51 2.31
#